data_AF-A0A815U0G4-F1
#
_entry.id   AF-A0A815U0G4-F1
#
_cell.length_a   1.000
_cell.length_b   1.000
_cell.length_c   1.000
_cell.angle_alpha   90.00
_cell.angle_beta   90.00
_cell.angle_gamma   90.00
#
_symmetry.space_group_name_H-M   'P 1'
#
loop_
_entity.id
_entity.type
_entity.pdbx_description
1 polymer ?
#
loop_
_entity_poly.entity_id
_entity_poly.type
_entity_poly.pdbx_seq_one_letter_code
_entity_poly.pdbx_strand_id
1 'polypeptide(L)'
;YLQTWKSTILVVSHDRTFLNTVATDILHLNAQKVDSYRGNYDTFVSARSERLKNQQREYEAQKEYRDHIQVFIDRFRYNANRAAQVQSKLKLLEKLPILRPVDKELEVHFKFPDPEPLHGTILQLDEVAFAYSKNSPLLLNNINLSANLSSRICIMGENGSGKTTLLKLLVEELEPLKGQRHGHRNLALGYFTQHFVDQLPMNVNCVEVLQARFPGKPIEQYRTELGRFGITGDTALQSVMSLSGGQKCRVAFSLMCMK
;
A
#
# COMPACT_ATOMS: atom_id res chain seq x y z
N TYR A 1 -14.58 -8.35 -24.74
CA TYR A 1 -16.01 -8.50 -24.39
C TYR A 1 -16.60 -7.19 -23.88
N LEU A 2 -16.11 -6.65 -22.75
CA LEU A 2 -16.67 -5.40 -22.19
C LEU A 2 -16.48 -4.17 -23.06
N GLN A 3 -15.44 -4.12 -23.90
CA GLN A 3 -15.21 -3.02 -24.87
C GLN A 3 -16.36 -2.84 -25.87
N THR A 4 -17.07 -3.91 -26.22
CA THR A 4 -18.17 -3.87 -27.20
C THR A 4 -19.53 -3.91 -26.53
N TRP A 5 -19.58 -3.70 -25.22
CA TRP A 5 -20.81 -3.71 -24.45
C TRP A 5 -21.66 -2.47 -24.76
N LYS A 6 -22.94 -2.68 -25.10
CA LYS A 6 -23.81 -1.60 -25.59
C LYS A 6 -24.53 -0.81 -24.49
N SER A 7 -24.50 -1.29 -23.26
CA SER A 7 -25.19 -0.67 -22.12
C SER A 7 -24.20 0.01 -21.18
N THR A 8 -24.71 0.85 -20.27
CA THR A 8 -23.89 1.46 -19.21
C THR A 8 -23.43 0.40 -18.22
N ILE A 9 -22.14 0.40 -17.87
CA ILE A 9 -21.58 -0.46 -16.83
C ILE A 9 -20.89 0.44 -15.80
N LEU A 10 -21.16 0.18 -14.52
CA LEU A 10 -20.41 0.75 -13.41
C LEU A 10 -19.51 -0.34 -12.84
N VAL A 11 -18.19 -0.13 -12.85
CA VAL A 11 -17.20 -1.08 -12.35
C VAL A 11 -16.30 -0.41 -11.32
N VAL A 12 -16.04 -1.11 -10.22
CA VAL A 12 -15.00 -0.77 -9.27
C VAL A 12 -13.80 -1.68 -9.56
N SER A 13 -12.66 -1.10 -9.94
CA SER A 13 -11.44 -1.85 -10.23
C SER A 13 -10.20 -1.10 -9.75
N HIS A 14 -9.18 -1.85 -9.36
CA HIS A 14 -7.84 -1.34 -9.08
C HIS A 14 -6.84 -1.65 -10.21
N ASP A 15 -7.28 -2.35 -11.26
CA ASP A 15 -6.45 -2.68 -12.41
C ASP A 15 -6.42 -1.52 -13.40
N ARG A 16 -5.25 -0.87 -13.49
CA ARG A 16 -5.01 0.26 -14.39
C ARG A 16 -5.17 -0.12 -15.85
N THR A 17 -4.69 -1.30 -16.26
CA THR A 17 -4.75 -1.76 -17.64
C THR A 17 -6.19 -2.01 -18.05
N PHE A 18 -6.97 -2.64 -17.16
CA PHE A 18 -8.41 -2.83 -17.37
C PHE A 18 -9.15 -1.50 -17.53
N LEU A 19 -8.95 -0.57 -16.59
CA LEU A 19 -9.60 0.75 -16.62
C LEU A 19 -9.18 1.55 -17.86
N ASN A 20 -7.92 1.48 -18.26
CA ASN A 20 -7.45 2.15 -19.46
C ASN A 20 -8.08 1.61 -20.75
N THR A 21 -8.45 0.34 -20.73
CA THR A 21 -8.96 -0.38 -21.90
C THR A 21 -10.49 -0.30 -22.05
N VAL A 22 -11.21 -0.19 -20.94
CA VAL A 22 -12.69 -0.32 -20.91
C VAL A 22 -13.38 0.97 -20.46
N ALA A 23 -12.77 1.78 -19.59
CA ALA A 23 -13.46 2.92 -19.00
C ALA A 23 -13.55 4.11 -19.98
N THR A 24 -14.73 4.71 -20.07
CA THR A 24 -14.97 5.97 -20.79
C THR A 24 -14.97 7.18 -19.86
N ASP A 25 -15.27 6.95 -18.58
CA ASP A 25 -15.40 7.95 -17.54
C ASP A 25 -14.89 7.35 -16.21
N ILE A 26 -14.19 8.14 -15.43
CA ILE A 26 -13.66 7.78 -14.11
C ILE A 26 -14.40 8.58 -13.04
N LEU A 27 -15.06 7.87 -12.13
CA LEU A 27 -15.63 8.46 -10.92
C LEU A 27 -14.64 8.28 -9.77
N HIS A 28 -14.07 9.39 -9.30
CA HIS A 28 -13.09 9.39 -8.22
C HIS A 28 -13.76 9.76 -6.89
N LEU A 29 -13.87 8.79 -5.99
CA LEU A 29 -14.36 8.98 -4.63
C LEU A 29 -13.20 9.39 -3.71
N ASN A 30 -13.20 10.63 -3.23
CA ASN A 30 -12.23 11.13 -2.25
C ASN A 30 -12.87 12.12 -1.27
N ALA A 31 -12.48 12.09 0.00
CA ALA A 31 -12.99 12.98 1.05
C ALA A 31 -14.53 13.08 1.08
N GLN A 32 -15.20 11.92 0.98
CA GLN A 32 -16.67 11.79 0.93
C GLN A 32 -17.34 12.52 -0.25
N LYS A 33 -16.58 12.80 -1.32
CA LYS A 33 -17.06 13.44 -2.56
C LYS A 33 -16.71 12.59 -3.76
N VAL A 34 -17.53 12.69 -4.80
CA VAL A 34 -17.31 12.03 -6.09
C VAL A 34 -17.06 13.09 -7.14
N ASP A 35 -15.87 13.09 -7.74
CA ASP A 35 -15.52 13.89 -8.91
C ASP A 35 -15.56 13.01 -10.16
N SER A 36 -16.18 13.48 -11.24
CA SER A 36 -16.22 12.78 -12.54
C SER A 36 -15.16 13.31 -13.49
N TYR A 37 -14.42 12.41 -14.13
CA TYR A 37 -13.42 12.71 -15.15
C TYR A 37 -13.77 11.97 -16.43
N ARG A 38 -13.80 12.68 -17.55
CA ARG A 38 -14.03 12.06 -18.86
C ARG A 38 -12.72 11.52 -19.42
N GLY A 39 -12.73 10.29 -19.89
CA GLY A 39 -11.57 9.58 -20.41
C GLY A 39 -11.20 8.34 -19.59
N ASN A 40 -10.03 7.81 -19.89
CA ASN A 40 -9.49 6.60 -19.29
C ASN A 40 -8.70 6.90 -18.00
N TYR A 41 -8.15 5.87 -17.36
CA TYR A 41 -7.43 6.03 -16.08
C TYR A 41 -6.22 6.96 -16.18
N ASP A 42 -5.43 6.89 -17.26
CA ASP A 42 -4.24 7.74 -17.43
C ASP A 42 -4.59 9.22 -17.60
N THR A 43 -5.66 9.52 -18.33
CA THR A 43 -6.18 10.90 -18.45
C THR A 43 -6.67 11.44 -17.11
N PHE A 44 -7.35 10.60 -16.32
CA PHE A 44 -7.74 10.94 -14.95
C PHE A 44 -6.51 11.26 -14.07
N VAL A 45 -5.48 10.40 -14.07
CA VAL A 45 -4.28 10.60 -13.25
C VAL A 45 -3.59 11.92 -13.62
N SER A 46 -3.46 12.19 -14.91
CA SER A 46 -2.85 13.42 -15.42
C SER A 46 -3.63 14.66 -15.00
N ALA A 47 -4.94 14.69 -15.29
CA ALA A 47 -5.82 15.80 -14.93
C ALA A 47 -5.88 16.04 -13.41
N ARG A 48 -5.90 14.96 -12.62
CA ARG A 48 -5.83 15.03 -11.16
C ARG A 48 -4.52 15.64 -10.69
N SER A 49 -3.40 15.20 -11.25
CA SER A 49 -2.07 15.71 -10.87
C SER A 49 -1.92 17.20 -11.17
N GLU A 50 -2.45 17.67 -12.30
CA GLU A 50 -2.48 19.08 -12.67
C GLU A 50 -3.39 19.88 -11.75
N ARG A 51 -4.60 19.37 -11.45
CA ARG A 51 -5.53 20.00 -10.51
C ARG A 51 -4.91 20.17 -9.13
N LEU A 52 -4.23 19.14 -8.61
CA LEU A 52 -3.53 19.20 -7.32
C LEU A 52 -2.38 20.20 -7.35
N LYS A 53 -1.58 20.24 -8.43
CA LYS A 53 -0.51 21.23 -8.59
C LYS A 53 -1.05 22.66 -8.62
N ASN A 54 -2.16 22.89 -9.32
CA ASN A 54 -2.79 24.21 -9.38
C ASN A 54 -3.35 24.62 -8.01
N GLN A 55 -4.06 23.72 -7.32
CA GLN A 55 -4.52 23.97 -5.95
C GLN A 55 -3.37 24.26 -4.98
N GLN A 56 -2.25 23.54 -5.10
CA GLN A 56 -1.08 23.77 -4.27
C GLN A 56 -0.47 25.15 -4.52
N ARG A 57 -0.34 25.57 -5.78
CA ARG A 57 0.15 26.91 -6.14
C ARG A 57 -0.78 28.02 -5.65
N GLU A 58 -2.09 27.86 -5.83
CA GLU A 58 -3.08 28.81 -5.32
C GLU A 58 -3.01 28.93 -3.79
N TYR A 59 -2.87 27.79 -3.10
CA TYR A 59 -2.69 27.76 -1.65
C TYR A 59 -1.42 28.49 -1.21
N GLU A 60 -0.28 28.22 -1.86
CA GLU A 60 1.00 28.87 -1.56
C GLU A 60 0.93 30.39 -1.79
N ALA A 61 0.37 30.83 -2.92
CA ALA A 61 0.20 32.25 -3.22
C ALA A 61 -0.73 32.95 -2.22
N GLN A 62 -1.83 32.31 -1.81
CA GLN A 62 -2.73 32.86 -0.79
C GLN A 62 -2.06 32.93 0.59
N LYS A 63 -1.25 31.92 0.94
CA LYS A 63 -0.50 31.88 2.19
C LYS A 63 0.54 32.99 2.22
N GLU A 64 1.37 33.12 1.18
CA GLU A 64 2.37 34.20 1.08
C GLU A 64 1.73 35.59 1.15
N TYR A 65 0.58 35.79 0.49
CA TYR A 65 -0.14 37.05 0.55
C TYR A 65 -0.66 37.37 1.96
N ARG A 66 -1.21 36.36 2.66
CA ARG A 66 -1.64 36.49 4.07
C ARG A 66 -0.45 36.80 4.98
N ASP A 67 0.66 36.08 4.83
CA ASP A 67 1.88 36.24 5.63
C ASP A 67 2.48 37.65 5.44
N HIS A 68 2.52 38.16 4.19
CA HIS A 68 2.99 39.50 3.89
C HIS A 68 2.14 40.60 4.56
N ILE A 69 0.81 40.47 4.51
CA ILE A 69 -0.09 41.40 5.20
C ILE A 69 0.08 41.32 6.72
N GLN A 70 0.22 40.11 7.25
CA GLN A 70 0.39 39.87 8.69
C GLN A 70 1.66 40.54 9.22
N VAL A 71 2.80 40.40 8.51
CA VAL A 71 4.06 41.09 8.85
C VAL A 71 3.89 42.61 8.90
N PHE A 72 3.12 43.20 7.97
CA PHE A 72 2.84 44.64 7.99
C PHE A 72 1.99 45.04 9.20
N ILE A 73 0.94 44.27 9.50
CA ILE A 73 0.07 44.49 10.65
C ILE A 73 0.90 44.44 11.93
N ASP A 74 1.69 43.38 12.13
CA ASP A 74 2.46 43.17 13.36
C ASP A 74 3.52 44.26 13.57
N ARG A 75 4.19 44.69 12.49
CA ARG A 75 5.21 45.75 12.54
C ARG A 75 4.63 47.12 12.89
N PHE A 76 3.43 47.43 12.40
CA PHE A 76 2.84 48.78 12.54
C PHE A 76 1.64 48.83 13.49
N ARG A 77 1.32 47.73 14.20
CA ARG A 77 0.17 47.64 15.11
C ARG A 77 0.14 48.71 16.19
N TYR A 78 1.31 49.09 16.70
CA TYR A 78 1.48 50.08 17.77
C TYR A 78 1.82 51.49 17.26
N ASN A 79 1.85 51.70 15.93
CA ASN A 79 2.15 53.01 15.37
C ASN A 79 0.85 53.79 15.09
N ALA A 80 0.60 54.82 15.91
CA ALA A 80 -0.60 55.66 15.83
C ALA A 80 -0.81 56.29 14.43
N ASN A 81 0.26 56.69 13.75
CA ASN A 81 0.17 57.34 12.43
C ASN A 81 -0.25 56.39 11.30
N ARG A 82 -0.14 55.06 11.50
CA ARG A 82 -0.51 54.04 10.51
C ARG A 82 -1.72 53.20 10.93
N ALA A 83 -2.40 53.58 12.01
CA ALA A 83 -3.56 52.85 12.54
C ALA A 83 -4.66 52.60 11.50
N ALA A 84 -4.99 53.61 10.68
CA ALA A 84 -6.00 53.46 9.62
C ALA A 84 -5.60 52.43 8.55
N GLN A 85 -4.31 52.37 8.17
CA GLN A 85 -3.79 51.40 7.20
C GLN A 85 -3.79 49.98 7.76
N VAL A 86 -3.38 49.82 9.03
CA VAL A 86 -3.43 48.53 9.74
C VAL A 86 -4.87 48.02 9.82
N GLN A 87 -5.83 48.86 10.21
CA GLN A 87 -7.25 48.51 10.26
C GLN A 87 -7.81 48.10 8.89
N SER A 88 -7.44 48.81 7.82
CA SER A 88 -7.84 48.44 6.46
C SER A 88 -7.28 47.08 6.03
N LYS A 89 -6.03 46.78 6.37
CA LYS A 89 -5.37 45.51 6.04
C LYS A 89 -5.93 44.34 6.86
N LEU A 90 -6.31 44.59 8.11
CA LEU A 90 -6.95 43.61 8.98
C LEU A 90 -8.33 43.19 8.43
N LYS A 91 -9.15 44.17 8.03
CA LYS A 91 -10.42 43.92 7.32
C LYS A 91 -10.23 43.21 5.98
N LEU A 92 -9.13 43.47 5.28
CA LEU A 92 -8.81 42.78 4.02
C LEU A 92 -8.49 41.32 4.28
N LEU A 93 -7.71 41.02 5.33
CA LEU A 93 -7.35 39.66 5.72
C LEU A 93 -8.58 38.84 6.15
N GLU A 94 -9.54 39.45 6.85
CA GLU A 94 -10.83 38.83 7.21
C GLU A 94 -11.70 38.49 6.00
N LYS A 95 -11.62 39.28 4.92
CA LYS A 95 -12.38 39.06 3.68
C LYS A 95 -11.75 38.04 2.74
N LEU A 96 -10.50 37.64 2.96
CA LEU A 96 -9.85 36.64 2.11
C LEU A 96 -10.53 35.27 2.26
N PRO A 97 -10.69 34.51 1.17
CA PRO A 97 -11.28 33.18 1.22
C PRO A 97 -10.51 32.27 2.18
N ILE A 98 -11.22 31.34 2.83
CA ILE A 98 -10.64 30.40 3.80
C ILE A 98 -9.58 29.56 3.08
N LEU A 99 -8.36 29.63 3.62
CA LEU A 99 -7.24 28.83 3.15
C LEU A 99 -7.53 27.35 3.46
N ARG A 100 -7.72 26.53 2.43
CA ARG A 100 -7.89 25.08 2.59
C ARG A 100 -6.59 24.40 2.19
N PRO A 101 -5.89 23.69 3.09
CA PRO A 101 -4.72 22.92 2.72
C PRO A 101 -5.11 21.86 1.70
N VAL A 102 -4.22 21.60 0.74
CA VAL A 102 -4.37 20.46 -0.16
C VAL A 102 -4.20 19.19 0.68
N ASP A 103 -5.22 18.32 0.67
CA ASP A 103 -5.14 17.02 1.31
C ASP A 103 -4.02 16.22 0.65
N LYS A 104 -2.94 15.99 1.38
CA LYS A 104 -1.86 15.11 0.93
C LYS A 104 -2.32 13.68 1.11
N GLU A 105 -2.34 12.91 0.02
CA GLU A 105 -2.44 11.46 0.14
C GLU A 105 -1.24 10.94 0.92
N LEU A 106 -1.49 10.10 1.92
CA LEU A 106 -0.44 9.43 2.66
C LEU A 106 0.27 8.45 1.71
N GLU A 107 1.48 8.79 1.29
CA GLU A 107 2.34 7.83 0.59
C GLU A 107 2.77 6.73 1.57
N VAL A 108 2.47 5.49 1.20
CA VAL A 108 2.79 4.32 2.02
C VAL A 108 3.99 3.65 1.40
N HIS A 109 5.15 3.81 2.06
CA HIS A 109 6.38 3.14 1.65
C HIS A 109 6.53 1.84 2.42
N PHE A 110 6.47 0.72 1.72
CA PHE A 110 6.80 -0.57 2.30
C PHE A 110 8.31 -0.73 2.40
N LYS A 111 8.82 -0.75 3.64
CA LYS A 111 10.22 -1.06 3.91
C LYS A 111 10.30 -2.43 4.57
N PHE A 112 10.79 -3.39 3.81
CA PHE A 112 11.16 -4.70 4.33
C PHE A 112 12.53 -4.58 5.03
N PRO A 113 12.76 -5.29 6.14
CA PRO A 113 14.07 -5.32 6.79
C PRO A 113 15.10 -5.97 5.86
N ASP A 114 16.31 -5.43 5.85
CA ASP A 114 17.40 -6.01 5.06
C ASP A 114 17.77 -7.40 5.62
N PRO A 115 17.92 -8.41 4.74
CA PRO A 115 18.30 -9.75 5.18
C PRO A 115 19.77 -9.77 5.62
N GLU A 116 20.08 -10.66 6.57
CA GLU A 116 21.47 -11.00 6.88
C GLU A 116 22.12 -11.65 5.64
N PRO A 117 23.41 -11.40 5.39
CA PRO A 117 24.09 -11.95 4.23
C PRO A 117 24.11 -13.49 4.31
N LEU A 118 23.53 -14.12 3.30
CA LEU A 118 23.57 -15.58 3.11
C LEU A 118 24.56 -15.90 1.99
N HIS A 119 25.39 -16.93 2.21
CA HIS A 119 26.37 -17.39 1.24
C HIS A 119 26.01 -18.78 0.71
N GLY A 120 26.38 -19.07 -0.53
CA GLY A 120 26.09 -20.34 -1.19
C GLY A 120 24.68 -20.43 -1.78
N THR A 121 24.17 -21.65 -1.92
CA THR A 121 22.84 -21.91 -2.48
C THR A 121 21.77 -21.51 -1.49
N ILE A 122 20.90 -20.58 -1.90
CA ILE A 122 19.87 -20.01 -1.03
C ILE A 122 18.61 -20.85 -1.09
N LEU A 123 18.06 -20.99 -2.31
CA LEU A 123 16.87 -21.78 -2.56
C LEU A 123 16.97 -22.39 -3.94
N GLN A 124 16.86 -23.72 -4.00
CA GLN A 124 16.95 -24.47 -5.24
C GLN A 124 15.98 -25.65 -5.22
N LEU A 125 15.33 -25.92 -6.35
CA LEU A 125 14.59 -27.12 -6.65
C LEU A 125 15.34 -27.85 -7.75
N ASP A 126 15.64 -29.13 -7.52
CA ASP A 126 16.36 -30.00 -8.45
C ASP A 126 15.48 -31.19 -8.81
N GLU A 127 15.14 -31.28 -10.10
CA GLU A 127 14.33 -32.33 -10.72
C GLU A 127 13.02 -32.65 -9.97
N VAL A 128 12.39 -31.61 -9.43
CA VAL A 128 11.24 -31.77 -8.55
C VAL A 128 10.01 -32.23 -9.33
N ALA A 129 9.36 -33.29 -8.85
CA ALA A 129 8.06 -33.74 -9.33
C ALA A 129 7.05 -33.84 -8.18
N PHE A 130 5.80 -33.50 -8.45
CA PHE A 130 4.74 -33.49 -7.44
C PHE A 130 3.36 -33.83 -8.02
N ALA A 131 2.57 -34.57 -7.24
CA ALA A 131 1.16 -34.84 -7.46
C ALA A 131 0.45 -34.90 -6.09
N TYR A 132 -0.81 -34.46 -6.03
CA TYR A 132 -1.58 -34.48 -4.77
C TYR A 132 -1.96 -35.89 -4.32
N SER A 133 -2.09 -36.82 -5.27
CA SER A 133 -2.33 -38.24 -5.00
C SER A 133 -1.37 -39.09 -5.82
N LYS A 134 -0.94 -40.22 -5.26
CA LYS A 134 -0.07 -41.19 -5.96
C LYS A 134 -0.66 -41.70 -7.28
N ASN A 135 -1.99 -41.67 -7.40
CA ASN A 135 -2.71 -42.13 -8.61
C ASN A 135 -3.14 -40.98 -9.53
N SER A 136 -2.85 -39.73 -9.18
CA SER A 136 -3.14 -38.58 -10.02
C SER A 136 -1.97 -38.27 -10.97
N PRO A 137 -2.23 -37.71 -12.16
CA PRO A 137 -1.16 -37.26 -13.04
C PRO A 137 -0.25 -36.26 -12.32
N LEU A 138 1.04 -36.27 -12.67
CA LEU A 138 2.01 -35.32 -12.15
C LEU A 138 1.55 -33.89 -12.51
N LEU A 139 1.32 -33.08 -11.48
CA LEU A 139 0.98 -31.66 -11.66
C LEU A 139 2.23 -30.86 -12.01
N LEU A 140 3.35 -31.22 -11.37
CA LEU A 140 4.66 -30.65 -11.62
C LEU A 140 5.61 -31.82 -11.92
N ASN A 141 6.44 -31.66 -12.95
CA ASN A 141 7.38 -32.69 -13.36
C ASN A 141 8.71 -32.06 -13.79
N ASN A 142 9.81 -32.61 -13.28
CA ASN A 142 11.18 -32.18 -13.56
C ASN A 142 11.40 -30.66 -13.45
N ILE A 143 10.91 -30.07 -12.35
CA ILE A 143 11.08 -28.64 -12.09
C ILE A 143 12.48 -28.37 -11.53
N ASN A 144 13.23 -27.57 -12.28
CA ASN A 144 14.53 -27.03 -11.86
C ASN A 144 14.41 -25.51 -11.69
N LEU A 145 14.66 -25.01 -10.48
CA LEU A 145 14.56 -23.59 -10.16
C LEU A 145 15.66 -23.22 -9.18
N SER A 146 16.40 -22.16 -9.42
CA SER A 146 17.36 -21.61 -8.45
C SER A 146 17.10 -20.13 -8.21
N ALA A 147 17.25 -19.70 -6.95
CA ALA A 147 17.08 -18.32 -6.53
C ALA A 147 18.26 -17.87 -5.65
N ASN A 148 18.72 -16.64 -5.90
CA ASN A 148 19.79 -15.95 -5.20
C ASN A 148 19.23 -14.72 -4.43
N LEU A 149 20.04 -14.03 -3.61
CA LEU A 149 19.57 -12.90 -2.76
C LEU A 149 18.98 -11.74 -3.60
N SER A 150 19.48 -11.56 -4.83
CA SER A 150 19.03 -10.53 -5.76
C SER A 150 17.93 -10.98 -6.71
N SER A 151 17.51 -12.25 -6.66
CA SER A 151 16.53 -12.78 -7.60
C SER A 151 15.17 -12.09 -7.46
N ARG A 152 14.53 -11.87 -8.61
CA ARG A 152 13.14 -11.42 -8.73
C ARG A 152 12.45 -12.36 -9.72
N ILE A 153 11.64 -13.27 -9.20
CA ILE A 153 11.03 -14.35 -9.99
C ILE A 153 9.53 -14.15 -10.02
N CYS A 154 8.95 -14.12 -11.22
CA CYS A 154 7.50 -14.09 -11.43
C CYS A 154 7.06 -15.44 -12.00
N ILE A 155 6.13 -16.12 -11.32
CA ILE A 155 5.59 -17.40 -11.76
C ILE A 155 4.24 -17.14 -12.45
N MET A 156 4.19 -17.40 -13.75
CA MET A 156 2.99 -17.21 -14.58
C MET A 156 2.46 -18.55 -15.10
N GLY A 157 1.17 -18.60 -15.39
CA GLY A 157 0.51 -19.80 -15.91
C GLY A 157 -1.01 -19.72 -15.73
N GLU A 158 -1.73 -20.64 -16.35
CA GLU A 158 -3.19 -20.73 -16.27
C GLU A 158 -3.68 -21.13 -14.87
N ASN A 159 -4.95 -20.87 -14.58
CA ASN A 159 -5.55 -21.36 -13.33
C ASN A 159 -5.53 -22.89 -13.31
N GLY A 160 -5.06 -23.48 -12.22
CA GLY A 160 -4.86 -24.92 -12.11
C GLY A 160 -3.49 -25.43 -12.58
N SER A 161 -2.61 -24.59 -13.13
CA SER A 161 -1.28 -25.00 -13.60
C SER A 161 -0.27 -25.36 -12.48
N GLY A 162 -0.70 -25.36 -11.21
CA GLY A 162 0.15 -25.72 -10.07
C GLY A 162 1.02 -24.61 -9.49
N LYS A 163 0.80 -23.33 -9.83
CA LYS A 163 1.57 -22.19 -9.27
C LYS A 163 1.59 -22.16 -7.74
N THR A 164 0.41 -22.26 -7.12
CA THR A 164 0.29 -22.29 -5.66
C THR A 164 0.98 -23.51 -5.07
N THR A 165 0.88 -24.66 -5.74
CA THR A 165 1.58 -25.89 -5.34
C THR A 165 3.10 -25.70 -5.39
N LEU A 166 3.63 -25.05 -6.42
CA LEU A 166 5.05 -24.74 -6.55
C LEU A 166 5.54 -23.82 -5.42
N LEU A 167 4.77 -22.78 -5.07
CA LEU A 167 5.07 -21.92 -3.93
C LEU A 167 5.07 -22.71 -2.60
N LYS A 168 4.11 -23.61 -2.41
CA LYS A 168 4.05 -24.46 -1.22
C LYS A 168 5.23 -25.42 -1.11
N LEU A 169 5.68 -25.98 -2.23
CA LEU A 169 6.92 -26.77 -2.28
C LEU A 169 8.11 -25.92 -1.84
N LEU A 170 8.24 -24.68 -2.35
CA LEU A 170 9.32 -23.76 -1.97
C LEU A 170 9.32 -23.38 -0.49
N VAL A 171 8.16 -23.33 0.15
CA VAL A 171 7.98 -22.98 1.58
C VAL A 171 8.03 -24.19 2.51
N GLU A 172 8.26 -25.41 1.98
CA GLU A 172 8.24 -26.67 2.76
C GLU A 172 6.86 -27.06 3.32
N GLU A 173 5.77 -26.46 2.84
CA GLU A 173 4.42 -26.92 3.19
C GLU A 173 4.06 -28.26 2.51
N LEU A 174 4.71 -28.56 1.38
CA LEU A 174 4.54 -29.80 0.64
C LEU A 174 5.90 -30.44 0.40
N GLU A 175 5.94 -31.77 0.46
CA GLU A 175 7.13 -32.54 0.13
C GLU A 175 7.08 -32.99 -1.34
N PRO A 176 8.21 -32.90 -2.07
CA PRO A 176 8.29 -33.39 -3.44
C PRO A 176 8.20 -34.93 -3.47
N LEU A 177 7.56 -35.49 -4.51
CA LEU A 177 7.52 -36.94 -4.72
C LEU A 177 8.83 -37.48 -5.31
N LYS A 178 9.49 -36.65 -6.14
CA LYS A 178 10.82 -36.89 -6.71
C LYS A 178 11.60 -35.58 -6.74
N GLY A 179 12.92 -35.68 -6.85
CA GLY A 179 13.81 -34.53 -6.79
C GLY A 179 14.04 -34.05 -5.36
N GLN A 180 14.74 -32.92 -5.23
CA GLN A 180 15.07 -32.35 -3.92
C GLN A 180 14.85 -30.85 -3.90
N ARG A 181 14.46 -30.35 -2.74
CA ARG A 181 14.48 -28.93 -2.42
C ARG A 181 15.66 -28.65 -1.50
N HIS A 182 16.54 -27.76 -1.96
CA HIS A 182 17.65 -27.23 -1.18
C HIS A 182 17.31 -25.83 -0.68
N GLY A 183 17.39 -25.61 0.63
CA GLY A 183 17.24 -24.30 1.26
C GLY A 183 18.41 -24.04 2.21
N HIS A 184 18.93 -22.81 2.23
CA HIS A 184 19.97 -22.43 3.19
C HIS A 184 19.42 -22.54 4.62
N ARG A 185 20.22 -23.06 5.57
CA ARG A 185 19.77 -23.35 6.95
C ARG A 185 19.23 -22.13 7.70
N ASN A 186 19.79 -20.96 7.44
CA ASN A 186 19.38 -19.69 8.05
C ASN A 186 18.39 -18.90 7.17
N LEU A 187 17.79 -19.54 6.16
CA LEU A 187 16.81 -18.89 5.29
C LEU A 187 15.52 -18.61 6.07
N ALA A 188 15.14 -17.35 6.18
CA ALA A 188 13.83 -16.94 6.68
C ALA A 188 12.87 -16.73 5.50
N LEU A 189 11.75 -17.45 5.50
CA LEU A 189 10.73 -17.37 4.44
C LEU A 189 9.49 -16.62 4.93
N GLY A 190 9.13 -15.56 4.22
CA GLY A 190 7.84 -14.89 4.36
C GLY A 190 6.86 -15.37 3.30
N TYR A 191 5.79 -16.05 3.70
CA TYR A 191 4.75 -16.55 2.78
C TYR A 191 3.45 -15.78 2.94
N PHE A 192 3.03 -15.10 1.87
CA PHE A 192 1.80 -14.31 1.84
C PHE A 192 0.77 -14.97 0.91
N THR A 193 -0.42 -15.25 1.44
CA THR A 193 -1.53 -15.80 0.66
C THR A 193 -2.75 -14.90 0.73
N GLN A 194 -3.66 -15.04 -0.23
CA GLN A 194 -4.92 -14.30 -0.23
C GLN A 194 -5.75 -14.58 1.04
N HIS A 195 -5.74 -15.81 1.55
CA HIS A 195 -6.47 -16.21 2.77
C HIS A 195 -5.76 -15.83 4.07
N PHE A 196 -4.49 -15.42 4.01
CA PHE A 196 -3.73 -15.07 5.21
C PHE A 196 -4.38 -13.92 5.99
N VAL A 197 -4.98 -12.97 5.27
CA VAL A 197 -5.70 -11.84 5.86
C VAL A 197 -6.93 -12.29 6.65
N ASP A 198 -7.61 -13.33 6.19
CA ASP A 198 -8.81 -13.89 6.84
C ASP A 198 -8.47 -14.66 8.13
N GLN A 199 -7.22 -15.13 8.25
CA GLN A 199 -6.72 -15.84 9.42
C GLN A 199 -6.26 -14.90 10.54
N LEU A 200 -6.19 -13.58 10.30
CA LEU A 200 -5.83 -12.63 11.34
C LEU A 200 -6.89 -12.62 12.45
N PRO A 201 -6.49 -12.60 13.74
CA PRO A 201 -7.45 -12.56 14.83
C PRO A 201 -8.19 -11.21 14.82
N MET A 202 -9.49 -11.25 14.54
CA MET A 202 -10.30 -10.04 14.30
C MET A 202 -10.64 -9.29 15.58
N ASN A 203 -10.69 -9.99 16.72
CA ASN A 203 -11.15 -9.46 18.01
C ASN A 203 -10.05 -8.74 18.82
N VAL A 204 -8.85 -8.63 18.27
CA VAL A 204 -7.70 -7.99 18.95
C VAL A 204 -7.22 -6.77 18.18
N ASN A 205 -6.45 -5.92 18.85
CA ASN A 205 -5.85 -4.73 18.24
C ASN A 205 -4.59 -5.08 17.44
N CYS A 206 -4.19 -4.24 16.50
CA CYS A 206 -3.03 -4.52 15.63
C CYS A 206 -1.73 -4.80 16.41
N VAL A 207 -1.50 -4.05 17.49
CA VAL A 207 -0.34 -4.26 18.38
C VAL A 207 -0.42 -5.62 19.07
N GLU A 208 -1.60 -6.00 19.54
CA GLU A 208 -1.83 -7.27 20.23
C GLU A 208 -1.63 -8.47 19.29
N VAL A 209 -1.94 -8.33 17.99
CA VAL A 209 -1.62 -9.36 16.98
C VAL A 209 -0.12 -9.68 16.98
N LEU A 210 0.71 -8.64 16.93
CA LEU A 210 2.16 -8.80 16.93
C LEU A 210 2.68 -9.31 18.27
N GLN A 211 2.11 -8.81 19.38
CA GLN A 211 2.49 -9.24 20.72
C GLN A 211 2.14 -10.70 21.00
N ALA A 212 1.00 -11.19 20.51
CA ALA A 212 0.58 -12.58 20.67
C ALA A 212 1.51 -13.53 19.91
N ARG A 213 2.03 -13.13 18.75
CA ARG A 213 2.95 -13.96 17.95
C ARG A 213 4.41 -13.82 18.39
N PHE A 214 4.82 -12.64 18.84
CA PHE A 214 6.20 -12.33 19.24
C PHE A 214 6.22 -11.67 20.63
N PRO A 215 5.98 -12.42 21.72
CA PRO A 215 5.92 -11.87 23.08
C PRO A 215 7.31 -11.38 23.55
N GLY A 216 7.30 -10.41 24.47
CA GLY A 216 8.52 -9.96 25.17
C GLY A 216 9.17 -8.67 24.66
N LYS A 217 8.57 -7.98 23.69
CA LYS A 217 9.05 -6.68 23.21
C LYS A 217 8.19 -5.51 23.75
N PRO A 218 8.76 -4.30 23.88
CA PRO A 218 8.01 -3.13 24.29
C PRO A 218 7.00 -2.70 23.22
N ILE A 219 5.89 -2.09 23.67
CA ILE A 219 4.79 -1.64 22.80
C ILE A 219 5.26 -0.70 21.68
N GLU A 220 6.23 0.17 21.99
CA GLU A 220 6.80 1.12 21.02
C GLU A 220 7.46 0.43 19.82
N GLN A 221 8.07 -0.75 20.02
CA GLN A 221 8.65 -1.53 18.93
C GLN A 221 7.56 -2.07 17.99
N TYR A 222 6.47 -2.63 18.52
CA TYR A 222 5.35 -3.08 17.67
C TYR A 222 4.74 -1.92 16.89
N ARG A 223 4.59 -0.74 17.52
CA ARG A 223 4.10 0.47 16.83
C ARG A 223 5.03 0.94 15.73
N THR A 224 6.34 0.85 15.96
CA THR A 224 7.36 1.21 14.96
C THR A 224 7.30 0.26 13.76
N GLU A 225 7.19 -1.04 13.99
CA GLU A 225 7.05 -2.03 12.91
C GLU A 225 5.75 -1.83 12.12
N LEU A 226 4.61 -1.64 12.79
CA LEU A 226 3.34 -1.29 12.13
C LEU A 226 3.45 0.01 11.31
N GLY A 227 4.17 1.00 11.85
CA GLY A 227 4.43 2.28 11.20
C GLY A 227 5.20 2.14 9.88
N ARG A 228 6.15 1.18 9.79
CA ARG A 228 6.89 0.89 8.55
C ARG A 228 6.00 0.40 7.41
N PHE A 229 4.85 -0.18 7.72
CA PHE A 229 3.86 -0.63 6.74
C PHE A 229 2.69 0.36 6.59
N GLY A 230 2.80 1.56 7.17
CA GLY A 230 1.80 2.62 7.04
C GLY A 230 0.58 2.46 7.96
N ILE A 231 0.71 1.72 9.07
CA ILE A 231 -0.27 1.67 10.15
C ILE A 231 0.25 2.56 11.29
N THR A 232 -0.21 3.81 11.32
CA THR A 232 0.28 4.85 12.25
C THR A 232 -0.85 5.41 13.12
N GLY A 233 -0.46 6.11 14.19
CA GLY A 233 -1.38 6.81 15.09
C GLY A 233 -2.37 5.86 15.77
N ASP A 234 -3.65 6.24 15.74
CA ASP A 234 -4.74 5.50 16.38
C ASP A 234 -5.10 4.21 15.63
N THR A 235 -4.77 4.12 14.33
CA THR A 235 -5.00 2.91 13.52
C THR A 235 -4.31 1.67 14.12
N ALA A 236 -3.16 1.85 14.76
CA ALA A 236 -2.45 0.75 15.42
C ALA A 236 -3.18 0.20 16.67
N LEU A 237 -4.05 1.02 17.28
CA LEU A 237 -4.85 0.68 18.45
C LEU A 237 -6.27 0.24 18.08
N GLN A 238 -6.63 0.29 16.79
CA GLN A 238 -7.90 -0.20 16.32
C GLN A 238 -7.91 -1.73 16.24
N SER A 239 -9.10 -2.29 16.47
CA SER A 239 -9.37 -3.71 16.25
C SER A 239 -9.17 -4.06 14.77
N VAL A 240 -8.55 -5.21 14.52
CA VAL A 240 -8.31 -5.73 13.17
C VAL A 240 -9.62 -5.85 12.38
N MET A 241 -10.75 -6.15 13.03
CA MET A 241 -12.06 -6.23 12.38
C MET A 241 -12.45 -4.94 11.65
N SER A 242 -12.15 -3.79 12.26
CA SER A 242 -12.54 -2.46 11.76
C SER A 242 -11.67 -1.96 10.61
N LEU A 243 -10.54 -2.62 10.34
CA LEU A 243 -9.61 -2.24 9.29
C LEU A 243 -10.17 -2.57 7.89
N SER A 244 -9.84 -1.71 6.93
CA SER A 244 -10.00 -2.02 5.50
C SER A 244 -9.14 -3.22 5.08
N GLY A 245 -9.51 -3.92 4.01
CA GLY A 245 -8.73 -5.04 3.47
C GLY A 245 -7.27 -4.68 3.21
N GLY A 246 -7.01 -3.47 2.67
CA GLY A 246 -5.65 -2.97 2.46
C GLY A 246 -4.87 -2.76 3.76
N GLN A 247 -5.51 -2.27 4.82
CA GLN A 247 -4.88 -2.15 6.14
C GLN A 247 -4.60 -3.52 6.77
N LYS A 248 -5.50 -4.48 6.62
CA LYS A 248 -5.26 -5.85 7.09
C LYS A 248 -4.06 -6.49 6.36
N CYS A 249 -3.92 -6.28 5.05
CA CYS A 249 -2.74 -6.71 4.30
C CYS A 249 -1.44 -6.10 4.88
N ARG A 250 -1.47 -4.81 5.27
CA ARG A 250 -0.30 -4.13 5.88
C ARG A 250 0.07 -4.75 7.22
N VAL A 251 -0.92 -5.06 8.06
CA VAL A 251 -0.70 -5.78 9.33
C VAL A 251 -0.09 -7.16 9.04
N ALA A 252 -0.60 -7.89 8.06
CA ALA A 252 -0.01 -9.17 7.66
C ALA A 252 1.45 -9.06 7.20
N PHE A 253 1.80 -8.03 6.41
CA PHE A 253 3.19 -7.78 6.04
C PHE A 253 4.08 -7.49 7.24
N SER A 254 3.60 -6.68 8.20
CA SER A 254 4.34 -6.42 9.44
C SER A 254 4.59 -7.70 10.25
N LEU A 255 3.61 -8.60 10.30
CA LEU A 255 3.70 -9.88 10.99
C LEU A 255 4.73 -10.82 10.36
N MET A 256 4.89 -10.77 9.03
CA MET A 256 5.90 -11.57 8.31
C MET A 256 7.32 -11.02 8.44
N CYS A 257 7.46 -9.70 8.62
CA CYS A 257 8.77 -9.04 8.69
C CYS A 257 9.33 -8.99 10.11
N MET A 258 8.47 -9.18 11.11
CA MET A 258 8.87 -9.22 12.50
C MET A 258 9.62 -10.53 12.80
N LYS A 259 10.81 -10.39 13.40
CA LYS A 259 11.63 -11.49 13.92
C LYS A 259 11.57 -11.51 15.44
#